data_AF-A0A442T5K4-F1
#
_entry.id   AF-A0A442T5K4-F1
#
_cell.length_a   1.000
_cell.length_b   1.000
_cell.length_c   1.000
_cell.angle_alpha   90.00
_cell.angle_beta   90.00
_cell.angle_gamma   90.00
#
_symmetry.space_group_name_H-M   'P 1'
#
loop_
_entity.id
_entity.type
_entity.pdbx_description
1 polymer ?
#
loop_
_entity_poly.entity_id
_entity_poly.type
_entity_poly.pdbx_seq_one_letter_code
_entity_poly.pdbx_strand_id
1 'polypeptide(L)'
;MEPTELELDDIQSGVLRPRPTPYAATYIGFRIDDRKTGRELMQRVSKVVTSAANPKGPLADVSVSVAVTCKGLEALGVPQESIESLSWEFREGMAARADGLGDFGESAPENWEQPLGSSDLHVVLVVVAPDDQQLEAALDRARETYHNMPGIKAIWRQNCRALETEKEQFGFRDGISHPAVEGSGIPGTNPQEVPFKAGEFVLGYSDEMRGVQSTVPDILGRNGAYVAFRKLQQRVADFRQYLKENSKSVEAEELLAAKMMGRWRSGAPLALCPFHDDPELGADPLRNNDFLFEAEDPAGLKTPSGSHMRRCNPRDAAIAGVARIHRMIRRGTTYGPALPEGVMVDDGIDRGIIFAFVGAFIGRQFEFIQSQWINDGIFIGADHDRDPLCGSHEIDFTIPQKPVRRRLKGIPRFVITRGGEYCFMPGLRALRWLSELDT
;
A
#
# COMPACT_ATOMS: atom_id res chain seq x y z
N MET A 1 4.08 21.85 23.98
CA MET A 1 3.70 22.25 22.61
C MET A 1 2.29 21.76 22.42
N GLU A 2 1.36 22.65 22.09
CA GLU A 2 0.03 22.22 21.65
C GLU A 2 0.17 21.27 20.46
N PRO A 3 -0.66 20.23 20.34
CA PRO A 3 -0.64 19.37 19.17
C PRO A 3 -0.91 20.23 17.94
N THR A 4 0.04 20.27 17.00
CA THR A 4 -0.17 20.96 15.72
C THR A 4 -1.34 20.29 15.02
N GLU A 5 -2.46 21.00 14.93
CA GLU A 5 -3.64 20.55 14.20
C GLU A 5 -3.26 20.39 12.71
N LEU A 6 -3.69 19.28 12.09
CA LEU A 6 -3.39 19.04 10.68
C LEU A 6 -4.28 19.91 9.79
N GLU A 7 -3.68 20.47 8.74
CA GLU A 7 -4.40 21.22 7.70
C GLU A 7 -5.18 20.25 6.78
N LEU A 8 -6.18 19.56 7.32
CA LEU A 8 -6.93 18.49 6.63
C LEU A 8 -7.59 18.94 5.32
N ASP A 9 -7.89 20.23 5.17
CA ASP A 9 -8.45 20.81 3.94
C ASP A 9 -7.43 20.83 2.80
N ASP A 10 -6.14 20.78 3.13
CA ASP A 10 -5.03 20.81 2.17
C ASP A 10 -4.41 19.43 1.93
N ILE A 11 -4.71 18.44 2.77
CA ILE A 11 -4.25 17.05 2.61
C ILE A 11 -5.26 16.28 1.75
N GLN A 12 -4.79 15.55 0.74
CA GLN A 12 -5.67 14.70 -0.08
C GLN A 12 -6.29 13.57 0.77
N SER A 13 -7.56 13.25 0.55
CA SER A 13 -8.29 12.24 1.33
C SER A 13 -7.61 10.86 1.28
N GLY A 14 -7.06 10.46 0.13
CA GLY A 14 -6.35 9.20 -0.06
C GLY A 14 -5.16 8.98 0.89
N VAL A 15 -4.61 10.07 1.44
CA VAL A 15 -3.50 10.00 2.41
C VAL A 15 -4.01 9.47 3.76
N LEU A 16 -4.96 10.16 4.39
CA LEU A 16 -5.35 9.88 5.78
C LEU A 16 -6.65 9.11 5.92
N ARG A 17 -7.63 9.31 5.04
CA ARG A 17 -8.96 8.71 5.19
C ARG A 17 -8.96 7.23 4.79
N PRO A 18 -9.58 6.35 5.59
CA PRO A 18 -9.88 4.99 5.14
C PRO A 18 -10.81 5.05 3.91
N ARG A 19 -10.70 4.06 3.03
CA ARG A 19 -11.62 3.92 1.91
C ARG A 19 -12.94 3.29 2.40
N PRO A 20 -14.09 3.61 1.77
CA PRO A 20 -15.33 2.88 2.03
C PRO A 20 -15.15 1.40 1.66
N THR A 21 -16.02 0.52 2.16
CA THR A 21 -16.15 -0.86 1.70
C THR A 21 -17.65 -1.20 1.60
N PRO A 22 -18.12 -1.83 0.51
CA PRO A 22 -17.37 -2.14 -0.71
C PRO A 22 -17.08 -0.88 -1.53
N TYR A 23 -16.18 -1.00 -2.52
CA TYR A 23 -15.92 0.09 -3.48
C TYR A 23 -15.39 -0.42 -4.81
N ALA A 24 -15.58 0.36 -5.86
CA ALA A 24 -14.89 0.25 -7.13
C ALA A 24 -13.83 1.35 -7.24
N ALA A 25 -12.71 1.06 -7.90
CA ALA A 25 -11.67 2.03 -8.13
C ALA A 25 -11.05 1.90 -9.53
N THR A 26 -10.61 3.01 -10.10
CA THR A 26 -9.81 3.03 -11.32
C THR A 26 -8.59 3.91 -11.13
N TYR A 27 -7.43 3.33 -11.44
CA TYR A 27 -6.18 4.06 -11.64
C TYR A 27 -6.07 4.45 -13.11
N ILE A 28 -5.68 5.69 -13.38
CA ILE A 28 -5.37 6.18 -14.74
C ILE A 28 -4.00 6.85 -14.72
N GLY A 29 -3.08 6.31 -15.52
CA GLY A 29 -1.76 6.88 -15.74
C GLY A 29 -1.75 7.80 -16.95
N PHE A 30 -1.16 8.98 -16.79
CA PHE A 30 -1.04 9.98 -17.85
C PHE A 30 0.42 10.28 -18.17
N ARG A 31 0.68 10.53 -19.46
CA ARG A 31 1.87 11.23 -19.94
C ARG A 31 1.51 12.68 -20.26
N ILE A 32 2.46 13.56 -19.99
CA ILE A 32 2.41 14.98 -20.36
C ILE A 32 3.37 15.17 -21.53
N ASP A 33 2.80 15.45 -22.71
CA ASP A 33 3.53 15.71 -23.96
C ASP A 33 3.75 17.23 -24.15
N ASP A 34 2.88 18.07 -23.56
CA ASP A 34 3.01 19.53 -23.55
C ASP A 34 2.84 20.09 -22.13
N ARG A 35 3.81 20.90 -21.71
CA ARG A 35 3.92 21.47 -20.37
C ARG A 35 2.71 22.32 -19.99
N LYS A 36 2.25 23.18 -20.90
CA LYS A 36 1.11 24.08 -20.64
C LYS A 36 -0.17 23.28 -20.38
N THR A 37 -0.40 22.25 -21.19
CA THR A 37 -1.53 21.33 -21.01
C THR A 37 -1.39 20.51 -19.73
N GLY A 38 -0.18 20.09 -19.35
CA GLY A 38 0.09 19.46 -18.04
C GLY A 38 -0.27 20.37 -16.86
N ARG A 39 0.04 21.66 -16.93
CA ARG A 39 -0.35 22.64 -15.91
C ARG A 39 -1.86 22.86 -15.86
N GLU A 40 -2.52 22.88 -17.02
CA GLU A 40 -3.98 22.91 -17.08
C GLU A 40 -4.60 21.66 -16.41
N LEU A 41 -3.97 20.48 -16.56
CA LEU A 41 -4.39 19.27 -15.86
C LEU A 41 -4.30 19.47 -14.34
N MET A 42 -3.18 20.01 -13.83
CA MET A 42 -3.01 20.32 -12.40
C MET A 42 -4.08 21.30 -11.90
N GLN A 43 -4.41 22.32 -12.70
CA GLN A 43 -5.47 23.27 -12.37
C GLN A 43 -6.84 22.58 -12.25
N ARG A 44 -7.18 21.69 -13.20
CA ARG A 44 -8.46 20.98 -13.22
C ARG A 44 -8.56 19.99 -12.07
N VAL A 45 -7.52 19.20 -11.81
CA VAL A 45 -7.52 18.22 -10.71
C VAL A 45 -7.57 18.92 -9.34
N SER A 46 -6.95 20.08 -9.18
CA SER A 46 -7.01 20.85 -7.92
C SER A 46 -8.44 21.24 -7.49
N LYS A 47 -9.41 21.22 -8.42
CA LYS A 47 -10.83 21.52 -8.17
C LYS A 47 -11.67 20.29 -7.84
N VAL A 48 -11.17 19.09 -8.14
CA VAL A 48 -11.92 17.83 -7.97
C VAL A 48 -11.31 16.87 -6.96
N VAL A 49 -10.02 17.03 -6.64
CA VAL A 49 -9.33 16.23 -5.62
C VAL A 49 -10.02 16.44 -4.27
N THR A 50 -10.33 15.33 -3.60
CA THR A 50 -11.06 15.33 -2.33
C THR A 50 -10.08 15.61 -1.19
N SER A 51 -10.41 16.54 -0.30
CA SER A 51 -9.61 16.82 0.90
C SER A 51 -9.92 15.84 2.05
N ALA A 52 -8.99 15.69 2.99
CA ALA A 52 -9.17 14.87 4.18
C ALA A 52 -10.15 15.49 5.20
N ALA A 53 -10.43 16.80 5.10
CA ALA A 53 -11.35 17.51 5.98
C ALA A 53 -12.83 17.17 5.75
N ASN A 54 -13.20 16.51 4.64
CA ASN A 54 -14.59 16.39 4.23
C ASN A 54 -15.18 14.98 4.44
N PRO A 55 -15.69 14.62 5.64
CA PRO A 55 -16.27 13.30 5.90
C PRO A 55 -17.73 13.16 5.47
N LYS A 56 -18.43 14.26 5.12
CA LYS A 56 -19.87 14.26 4.82
C LYS A 56 -20.20 15.33 3.77
N GLY A 57 -20.36 14.90 2.52
CA GLY A 57 -20.82 15.72 1.41
C GLY A 57 -21.15 14.86 0.18
N PRO A 58 -21.76 15.42 -0.88
CA PRO A 58 -22.08 14.66 -2.11
C PRO A 58 -20.85 14.08 -2.83
N LEU A 59 -19.65 14.57 -2.50
CA LEU A 59 -18.34 14.08 -2.94
C LEU A 59 -17.72 13.05 -1.96
N ALA A 60 -18.41 12.68 -0.88
CA ALA A 60 -17.93 11.64 0.04
C ALA A 60 -18.06 10.24 -0.56
N ASP A 61 -19.01 10.05 -1.47
CA ASP A 61 -19.23 8.76 -2.15
C ASP A 61 -18.17 8.52 -3.23
N VAL A 62 -17.82 9.56 -4.00
CA VAL A 62 -16.79 9.50 -5.04
C VAL A 62 -15.60 10.38 -4.68
N SER A 63 -14.45 9.75 -4.43
CA SER A 63 -13.21 10.45 -4.12
C SER A 63 -12.21 10.41 -5.27
N VAL A 64 -11.49 11.50 -5.45
CA VAL A 64 -10.42 11.64 -6.44
C VAL A 64 -9.12 11.97 -5.73
N SER A 65 -8.06 11.22 -6.05
CA SER A 65 -6.69 11.46 -5.61
C SER A 65 -5.77 11.59 -6.82
N VAL A 66 -4.72 12.38 -6.68
CA VAL A 66 -3.70 12.59 -7.71
C VAL A 66 -2.31 12.43 -7.11
N ALA A 67 -1.45 11.70 -7.82
CA ALA A 67 -0.05 11.61 -7.52
C ALA A 67 0.77 11.92 -8.79
N VAL A 68 1.96 12.48 -8.61
CA VAL A 68 2.87 12.93 -9.68
C VAL A 68 4.20 12.21 -9.52
N THR A 69 4.78 11.70 -10.59
CA THR A 69 6.12 11.08 -10.56
C THR A 69 7.21 12.16 -10.66
N CYS A 70 8.47 11.80 -10.41
CA CYS A 70 9.58 12.74 -10.62
C CYS A 70 9.62 13.25 -12.07
N LYS A 71 9.42 12.34 -13.04
CA LYS A 71 9.30 12.68 -14.47
C LYS A 71 8.08 13.56 -14.77
N GLY A 72 6.99 13.39 -14.04
CA GLY A 72 5.85 14.30 -14.11
C GLY A 72 6.18 15.72 -13.63
N LEU A 73 6.93 15.87 -12.53
CA LEU A 73 7.37 17.19 -12.05
C LEU A 73 8.32 17.87 -13.06
N GLU A 74 9.25 17.11 -13.65
CA GLU A 74 10.11 17.59 -14.75
C GLU A 74 9.29 18.08 -15.95
N ALA A 75 8.30 17.29 -16.38
CA ALA A 75 7.42 17.63 -17.51
C ALA A 75 6.58 18.88 -17.24
N LEU A 76 6.14 19.10 -15.99
CA LEU A 76 5.44 20.32 -15.55
C LEU A 76 6.34 21.56 -15.46
N GLY A 77 7.66 21.38 -15.50
CA GLY A 77 8.63 22.48 -15.42
C GLY A 77 8.95 22.95 -14.01
N VAL A 78 8.80 22.06 -13.02
CA VAL A 78 9.24 22.33 -11.66
C VAL A 78 10.76 22.62 -11.67
N PRO A 79 11.23 23.68 -10.98
CA PRO A 79 12.65 24.00 -10.92
C PRO A 79 13.49 22.82 -10.39
N GLN A 80 14.69 22.67 -10.93
CA GLN A 80 15.60 21.57 -10.57
C GLN A 80 15.91 21.56 -9.06
N GLU A 81 16.14 22.72 -8.46
CA GLU A 81 16.35 22.85 -7.00
C GLU A 81 15.18 22.29 -6.17
N SER A 82 13.95 22.43 -6.69
CA SER A 82 12.76 21.92 -6.03
C SER A 82 12.67 20.41 -6.14
N ILE A 83 13.01 19.85 -7.30
CA ILE A 83 13.10 18.39 -7.49
C ILE A 83 14.17 17.82 -6.56
N GLU A 84 15.35 18.44 -6.49
CA GLU A 84 16.48 17.99 -5.65
C GLU A 84 16.19 18.01 -4.15
N SER A 85 15.21 18.83 -3.71
CA SER A 85 14.74 18.85 -2.33
C SER A 85 13.85 17.65 -1.95
N LEU A 86 13.35 16.88 -2.91
CA LEU A 86 12.58 15.66 -2.67
C LEU A 86 13.49 14.46 -2.38
N SER A 87 12.93 13.45 -1.70
CA SER A 87 13.62 12.20 -1.37
C SER A 87 14.33 11.62 -2.59
N TRP A 88 15.57 11.17 -2.41
CA TRP A 88 16.38 10.67 -3.51
C TRP A 88 15.81 9.38 -4.13
N GLU A 89 15.12 8.54 -3.35
CA GLU A 89 14.44 7.35 -3.84
C GLU A 89 13.35 7.71 -4.85
N PHE A 90 12.53 8.73 -4.55
CA PHE A 90 11.52 9.27 -5.46
C PHE A 90 12.14 9.80 -6.76
N ARG A 91 13.32 10.43 -6.67
CA ARG A 91 14.03 10.97 -7.84
C ARG A 91 14.59 9.88 -8.74
N GLU A 92 15.07 8.78 -8.17
CA GLU A 92 15.59 7.64 -8.93
C GLU A 92 14.47 6.83 -9.60
N GLY A 93 13.30 6.73 -8.97
CA GLY A 93 12.17 5.95 -9.48
C GLY A 93 12.27 4.45 -9.13
N MET A 94 11.13 3.77 -9.12
CA MET A 94 11.06 2.41 -8.55
C MET A 94 11.84 1.37 -9.37
N ALA A 95 11.81 1.46 -10.71
CA ALA A 95 12.50 0.50 -11.58
C ALA A 95 14.02 0.49 -11.36
N ALA A 96 14.63 1.66 -11.15
CA ALA A 96 16.05 1.78 -10.85
C ALA A 96 16.42 1.19 -9.48
N ARG A 97 15.43 1.06 -8.58
CA ARG A 97 15.61 0.58 -7.20
C ARG A 97 15.14 -0.86 -6.99
N ALA A 98 14.73 -1.55 -8.07
CA ALA A 98 14.16 -2.89 -8.07
C ALA A 98 15.04 -3.94 -7.36
N ASP A 99 16.36 -3.87 -7.52
CA ASP A 99 17.31 -4.78 -6.86
C ASP A 99 17.18 -4.74 -5.34
N GLY A 100 17.05 -3.53 -4.76
CA GLY A 100 16.85 -3.35 -3.32
C GLY A 100 15.48 -3.85 -2.84
N LEU A 101 14.49 -3.91 -3.73
CA LEU A 101 13.13 -4.38 -3.45
C LEU A 101 12.99 -5.91 -3.60
N GLY A 102 14.01 -6.61 -4.10
CA GLY A 102 13.95 -8.04 -4.39
C GLY A 102 13.22 -8.39 -5.68
N ASP A 103 13.12 -7.42 -6.60
CA ASP A 103 12.46 -7.55 -7.89
C ASP A 103 13.43 -8.14 -8.92
N PHE A 104 13.63 -9.45 -8.84
CA PHE A 104 14.39 -10.21 -9.84
C PHE A 104 13.54 -11.28 -10.55
N GLY A 105 14.08 -11.83 -11.64
CA GLY A 105 13.43 -12.85 -12.47
C GLY A 105 12.13 -12.34 -13.06
N GLU A 106 11.03 -13.08 -12.89
CA GLU A 106 9.70 -12.67 -13.38
C GLU A 106 9.19 -11.35 -12.80
N SER A 107 9.76 -10.89 -11.68
CA SER A 107 9.45 -9.60 -11.07
C SER A 107 10.42 -8.49 -11.45
N ALA A 108 11.41 -8.75 -12.30
CA ALA A 108 12.39 -7.75 -12.71
C ALA A 108 11.75 -6.66 -13.62
N PRO A 109 12.26 -5.41 -13.60
CA PRO A 109 11.68 -4.29 -14.34
C PRO A 109 11.48 -4.53 -15.84
N GLU A 110 12.34 -5.30 -16.49
CA GLU A 110 12.22 -5.67 -17.89
C GLU A 110 10.96 -6.51 -18.20
N ASN A 111 10.37 -7.12 -17.18
CA ASN A 111 9.14 -7.93 -17.27
C ASN A 111 7.89 -7.19 -16.77
N TRP A 112 8.03 -5.92 -16.35
CA TRP A 112 6.91 -5.11 -15.90
C TRP A 112 5.99 -4.72 -17.06
N GLU A 113 4.72 -4.55 -16.74
CA GLU A 113 3.69 -4.04 -17.63
C GLU A 113 4.00 -2.57 -17.96
N GLN A 114 4.20 -2.28 -19.24
CA GLN A 114 4.38 -0.92 -19.70
C GLN A 114 3.08 -0.12 -19.49
N PRO A 115 3.16 1.15 -19.03
CA PRO A 115 4.36 1.99 -18.86
C PRO A 115 4.91 2.01 -17.42
N LEU A 116 4.57 1.03 -16.58
CA LEU A 116 5.00 1.05 -15.17
C LEU A 116 6.53 0.94 -15.06
N GLY A 117 7.12 1.82 -14.25
CA GLY A 117 8.57 1.94 -14.09
C GLY A 117 9.28 2.63 -15.26
N SER A 118 8.55 3.13 -16.25
CA SER A 118 9.13 3.90 -17.36
C SER A 118 9.03 5.41 -17.11
N SER A 119 9.82 6.18 -17.85
CA SER A 119 9.79 7.64 -17.80
C SER A 119 8.52 8.26 -18.39
N ASP A 120 7.64 7.48 -19.04
CA ASP A 120 6.41 7.99 -19.66
C ASP A 120 5.27 8.22 -18.66
N LEU A 121 5.31 7.58 -17.48
CA LEU A 121 4.28 7.74 -16.46
C LEU A 121 4.54 9.01 -15.66
N HIS A 122 3.72 10.05 -15.87
CA HIS A 122 3.91 11.38 -15.27
C HIS A 122 2.93 11.65 -14.12
N VAL A 123 1.66 11.31 -14.30
CA VAL A 123 0.58 11.57 -13.33
C VAL A 123 -0.26 10.31 -13.18
N VAL A 124 -0.63 9.98 -11.94
CA VAL A 124 -1.58 8.90 -11.63
C VAL A 124 -2.80 9.50 -10.95
N LEU A 125 -3.96 9.34 -11.56
CA LEU A 125 -5.25 9.63 -10.95
C LEU A 125 -5.86 8.35 -10.40
N VAL A 126 -6.44 8.44 -9.20
CA VAL A 126 -7.22 7.37 -8.60
C VAL A 126 -8.61 7.88 -8.33
N VAL A 127 -9.60 7.24 -8.94
CA VAL A 127 -11.01 7.51 -8.67
C VAL A 127 -11.57 6.34 -7.90
N VAL A 128 -12.21 6.59 -6.78
CA VAL A 128 -12.87 5.58 -5.92
C VAL A 128 -14.33 5.96 -5.80
N ALA A 129 -15.23 5.00 -5.96
CA ALA A 129 -16.67 5.17 -5.80
C ALA A 129 -17.29 3.93 -5.10
N PRO A 130 -18.51 4.01 -4.56
CA PRO A 130 -19.11 2.91 -3.82
C PRO A 130 -19.45 1.71 -4.73
N ASP A 131 -19.71 1.98 -6.01
CA ASP A 131 -20.07 0.98 -7.03
C ASP A 131 -19.57 1.36 -8.43
N ASP A 132 -19.66 0.40 -9.35
CA ASP A 132 -19.20 0.54 -10.73
C ASP A 132 -19.99 1.62 -11.51
N GLN A 133 -21.28 1.82 -11.19
CA GLN A 133 -22.12 2.79 -11.89
C GLN A 133 -21.68 4.23 -11.59
N GLN A 134 -21.47 4.53 -10.30
CA GLN A 134 -20.98 5.84 -9.86
C GLN A 134 -19.54 6.07 -10.30
N LEU A 135 -18.71 5.03 -10.30
CA LEU A 135 -17.34 5.10 -10.82
C LEU A 135 -17.34 5.48 -12.31
N GLU A 136 -18.07 4.74 -13.14
CA GLU A 136 -18.11 5.00 -14.58
C GLU A 136 -18.69 6.39 -14.89
N ALA A 137 -19.74 6.82 -14.17
CA ALA A 137 -20.28 8.18 -14.33
C ALA A 137 -19.25 9.27 -13.98
N ALA A 138 -18.39 9.06 -12.98
CA ALA A 138 -17.31 9.98 -12.65
C ALA A 138 -16.18 9.94 -13.70
N LEU A 139 -15.85 8.75 -14.19
CA LEU A 139 -14.82 8.55 -15.21
C LEU A 139 -15.23 9.11 -16.57
N ASP A 140 -16.50 9.04 -16.96
CA ASP A 140 -16.99 9.60 -18.23
C ASP A 140 -16.81 11.12 -18.27
N ARG A 141 -17.14 11.82 -17.19
CA ARG A 141 -16.85 13.25 -17.05
C ARG A 141 -15.36 13.57 -17.14
N ALA A 142 -14.53 12.72 -16.55
CA ALA A 142 -13.07 12.86 -16.63
C ALA A 142 -12.55 12.60 -18.06
N ARG A 143 -13.04 11.56 -18.73
CA ARG A 143 -12.67 11.17 -20.11
C ARG A 143 -12.90 12.29 -21.10
N GLU A 144 -14.09 12.87 -21.08
CA GLU A 144 -14.39 14.03 -21.94
C GLU A 144 -13.43 15.19 -21.68
N THR A 145 -13.07 15.41 -20.42
CA THR A 145 -12.15 16.49 -20.05
C THR A 145 -10.75 16.26 -20.63
N TYR A 146 -10.12 15.10 -20.36
CA TYR A 146 -8.74 14.87 -20.80
C TYR A 146 -8.63 14.48 -22.29
N HIS A 147 -9.67 13.94 -22.93
CA HIS A 147 -9.66 13.73 -24.39
C HIS A 147 -9.58 15.05 -25.17
N ASN A 148 -10.11 16.14 -24.60
CA ASN A 148 -10.04 17.48 -25.19
C ASN A 148 -8.73 18.22 -24.86
N MET A 149 -7.73 17.54 -24.28
CA MET A 149 -6.44 18.10 -23.90
C MET A 149 -5.31 17.42 -24.70
N PRO A 150 -5.00 17.88 -25.93
CA PRO A 150 -4.10 17.16 -26.86
C PRO A 150 -2.66 17.02 -26.34
N GLY A 151 -2.25 17.84 -25.38
CA GLY A 151 -0.93 17.82 -24.74
C GLY A 151 -0.75 16.79 -23.62
N ILE A 152 -1.76 15.97 -23.33
CA ILE A 152 -1.67 14.85 -22.38
C ILE A 152 -2.25 13.58 -23.00
N LYS A 153 -1.80 12.42 -22.53
CA LYS A 153 -2.31 11.11 -22.97
C LYS A 153 -2.55 10.20 -21.79
N ALA A 154 -3.73 9.61 -21.70
CA ALA A 154 -3.95 8.47 -20.82
C ALA A 154 -3.25 7.24 -21.43
N ILE A 155 -2.20 6.75 -20.76
CA ILE A 155 -1.31 5.69 -21.26
C ILE A 155 -1.45 4.38 -20.48
N TRP A 156 -2.15 4.42 -19.34
CA TRP A 156 -2.34 3.25 -18.50
C TRP A 156 -3.68 3.33 -17.77
N ARG A 157 -4.33 2.19 -17.57
CA ARG A 157 -5.57 2.08 -16.79
C ARG A 157 -5.61 0.75 -16.07
N GLN A 158 -5.95 0.78 -14.79
CA GLN A 158 -6.22 -0.42 -14.01
C GLN A 158 -7.53 -0.25 -13.23
N ASN A 159 -8.48 -1.13 -13.51
CA ASN A 159 -9.70 -1.25 -12.72
C ASN A 159 -9.46 -2.18 -11.53
N CYS A 160 -10.00 -1.80 -10.38
CA CYS A 160 -9.86 -2.50 -9.12
C CYS A 160 -11.20 -2.47 -8.37
N ARG A 161 -11.36 -3.36 -7.40
CA ARG A 161 -12.52 -3.37 -6.50
C ARG A 161 -12.14 -3.87 -5.12
N ALA A 162 -12.85 -3.42 -4.11
CA ALA A 162 -12.94 -4.15 -2.85
C ALA A 162 -14.34 -4.77 -2.76
N LEU A 163 -14.36 -6.08 -2.59
CA LEU A 163 -15.59 -6.82 -2.37
C LEU A 163 -16.13 -6.54 -0.97
N GLU A 164 -17.42 -6.79 -0.76
CA GLU A 164 -18.06 -6.69 0.56
C GLU A 164 -17.39 -7.60 1.61
N THR A 165 -16.80 -8.71 1.15
CA THR A 165 -16.03 -9.63 2.01
C THR A 165 -14.67 -9.08 2.42
N GLU A 166 -14.20 -7.99 1.80
CA GLU A 166 -12.86 -7.39 1.99
C GLU A 166 -11.70 -8.35 1.73
N LYS A 167 -11.95 -9.45 1.02
CA LYS A 167 -10.94 -10.49 0.79
C LYS A 167 -10.04 -10.15 -0.39
N GLU A 168 -8.73 -10.35 -0.21
CA GLU A 168 -7.77 -10.38 -1.30
C GLU A 168 -7.79 -11.73 -2.05
N GLN A 169 -6.96 -11.89 -3.10
CA GLN A 169 -7.09 -13.04 -4.02
C GLN A 169 -6.74 -14.40 -3.39
N PHE A 170 -5.91 -14.44 -2.33
CA PHE A 170 -5.65 -15.66 -1.55
C PHE A 170 -6.78 -15.99 -0.55
N GLY A 171 -7.77 -15.11 -0.42
CA GLY A 171 -8.99 -15.28 0.36
C GLY A 171 -8.95 -14.66 1.77
N PHE A 172 -7.91 -13.90 2.11
CA PHE A 172 -7.78 -13.24 3.41
C PHE A 172 -8.43 -11.88 3.43
N ARG A 173 -9.14 -11.56 4.50
CA ARG A 173 -9.61 -10.19 4.75
C ARG A 173 -8.42 -9.22 4.88
N ASP A 174 -8.39 -8.16 4.07
CA ASP A 174 -7.41 -7.08 4.13
C ASP A 174 -8.04 -5.76 4.63
N GLY A 175 -7.25 -4.70 4.81
CA GLY A 175 -7.73 -3.39 5.23
C GLY A 175 -7.95 -3.21 6.73
N ILE A 176 -7.67 -4.23 7.55
CA ILE A 176 -7.98 -4.25 9.00
C ILE A 176 -7.15 -3.25 9.81
N SER A 177 -5.82 -3.21 9.60
CA SER A 177 -4.91 -2.45 10.47
C SER A 177 -4.61 -1.06 9.89
N HIS A 178 -5.09 -0.01 10.57
CA HIS A 178 -4.84 1.38 10.22
C HIS A 178 -4.27 2.15 11.43
N PRO A 179 -3.17 2.90 11.28
CA PRO A 179 -2.59 3.68 12.36
C PRO A 179 -3.44 4.92 12.67
N ALA A 180 -3.56 5.29 13.94
CA ALA A 180 -4.03 6.61 14.33
C ALA A 180 -2.92 7.65 14.10
N VAL A 181 -3.26 8.83 13.57
CA VAL A 181 -2.30 9.91 13.34
C VAL A 181 -2.64 11.11 14.22
N GLU A 182 -1.67 11.59 15.00
CA GLU A 182 -1.82 12.77 15.85
C GLU A 182 -2.30 13.98 15.02
N GLY A 183 -3.25 14.75 15.56
CA GLY A 183 -3.81 15.93 14.91
C GLY A 183 -4.79 15.65 13.76
N SER A 184 -5.01 14.39 13.36
CA SER A 184 -5.94 14.06 12.26
C SER A 184 -7.40 13.92 12.68
N GLY A 185 -7.66 13.63 13.96
CA GLY A 185 -9.01 13.27 14.44
C GLY A 185 -9.56 11.95 13.87
N ILE A 186 -8.75 11.18 13.12
CA ILE A 186 -9.12 9.89 12.55
C ILE A 186 -8.64 8.78 13.50
N PRO A 187 -9.55 7.91 14.01
CA PRO A 187 -9.15 6.84 14.91
C PRO A 187 -8.37 5.75 14.17
N GLY A 188 -7.39 5.17 14.86
CA GLY A 188 -6.74 3.93 14.44
C GLY A 188 -7.59 2.72 14.81
N THR A 189 -7.19 1.53 14.34
CA THR A 189 -7.98 0.30 14.58
C THR A 189 -7.45 -0.56 15.71
N ASN A 190 -6.24 -0.31 16.24
CA ASN A 190 -5.76 -0.97 17.45
C ASN A 190 -5.94 -0.03 18.66
N PRO A 191 -6.82 -0.33 19.61
CA PRO A 191 -7.03 0.52 20.79
C PRO A 191 -5.81 0.59 21.73
N GLN A 192 -4.85 -0.35 21.62
CA GLN A 192 -3.61 -0.36 22.41
C GLN A 192 -2.49 0.50 21.78
N GLU A 193 -2.66 0.96 20.53
CA GLU A 193 -1.63 1.70 19.80
C GLU A 193 -1.75 3.20 20.06
N VAL A 194 -0.68 3.82 20.59
CA VAL A 194 -0.62 5.26 20.75
C VAL A 194 -0.52 5.92 19.36
N PRO A 195 -1.29 6.99 19.09
CA PRO A 195 -1.23 7.71 17.82
C PRO A 195 0.21 8.07 17.41
N PHE A 196 0.47 7.99 16.12
CA PHE A 196 1.78 8.30 15.53
C PHE A 196 1.91 9.78 15.23
N LYS A 197 3.14 10.27 15.29
CA LYS A 197 3.49 11.61 14.82
C LYS A 197 3.14 11.76 13.34
N ALA A 198 2.49 12.87 12.99
CA ALA A 198 2.01 13.10 11.63
C ALA A 198 3.14 13.16 10.59
N GLY A 199 4.34 13.57 10.98
CA GLY A 199 5.52 13.61 10.11
C GLY A 199 5.96 12.23 9.59
N GLU A 200 5.45 11.12 10.13
CA GLU A 200 5.65 9.79 9.54
C GLU A 200 4.83 9.60 8.25
N PHE A 201 3.75 10.37 8.06
CA PHE A 201 2.81 10.18 6.95
C PHE A 201 2.66 11.40 6.06
N VAL A 202 2.85 12.60 6.60
CA VAL A 202 2.59 13.88 5.93
C VAL A 202 3.79 14.80 6.10
N LEU A 203 4.30 15.33 4.98
CA LEU A 203 5.41 16.27 4.96
C LEU A 203 5.02 17.61 5.61
N GLY A 204 6.00 18.27 6.24
CA GLY A 204 5.83 19.53 6.97
C GLY A 204 5.49 19.38 8.46
N TYR A 205 5.41 18.17 8.99
CA TYR A 205 5.12 17.91 10.41
C TYR A 205 6.26 17.17 11.10
N SER A 206 6.33 17.27 12.43
CA SER A 206 7.32 16.52 13.22
C SER A 206 7.07 15.03 13.09
N ASP A 207 8.14 14.26 12.88
CA ASP A 207 8.15 12.79 12.86
C ASP A 207 8.48 12.22 14.27
N GLU A 208 8.55 10.90 14.41
CA GLU A 208 8.87 10.21 15.68
C GLU A 208 10.31 10.47 16.15
N MET A 209 11.20 10.88 15.24
CA MET A 209 12.58 11.28 15.52
C MET A 209 12.72 12.78 15.79
N ARG A 210 11.61 13.53 15.83
CA ARG A 210 11.55 15.00 15.98
C ARG A 210 12.15 15.77 14.80
N GLY A 211 12.30 15.13 13.64
CA GLY A 211 12.65 15.77 12.38
C GLY A 211 11.40 16.28 11.65
N VAL A 212 11.61 17.18 10.67
CA VAL A 212 10.55 17.66 9.77
C VAL A 212 11.04 17.51 8.34
N GLN A 213 10.30 16.77 7.51
CA GLN A 213 10.56 16.71 6.07
C GLN A 213 9.94 17.92 5.38
N SER A 214 10.73 18.65 4.59
CA SER A 214 10.32 19.85 3.87
C SER A 214 10.98 19.92 2.50
N THR A 215 10.35 20.64 1.57
CA THR A 215 10.88 20.88 0.22
C THR A 215 11.23 22.36 0.03
N VAL A 216 11.84 22.69 -1.09
CA VAL A 216 12.09 24.08 -1.51
C VAL A 216 11.38 24.33 -2.84
N PRO A 217 10.36 25.23 -2.93
CA PRO A 217 9.75 25.94 -1.81
C PRO A 217 8.93 25.00 -0.91
N ASP A 218 8.62 25.44 0.31
CA ASP A 218 7.84 24.66 1.28
C ASP A 218 6.47 24.24 0.72
N ILE A 219 5.84 25.12 -0.07
CA ILE A 219 4.52 24.86 -0.67
C ILE A 219 4.48 23.61 -1.56
N LEU A 220 5.60 23.17 -2.14
CA LEU A 220 5.63 21.93 -2.94
C LEU A 220 5.36 20.70 -2.06
N GLY A 221 5.98 20.64 -0.89
CA GLY A 221 6.04 19.48 -0.01
C GLY A 221 4.99 19.50 1.09
N ARG A 222 4.65 20.69 1.62
CA ARG A 222 3.71 20.87 2.72
C ARG A 222 2.40 20.12 2.47
N ASN A 223 1.97 19.33 3.46
CA ASN A 223 0.74 18.52 3.39
C ASN A 223 0.73 17.43 2.32
N GLY A 224 1.86 17.19 1.65
CA GLY A 224 2.02 16.08 0.72
C GLY A 224 2.47 14.79 1.39
N ALA A 225 2.45 13.70 0.62
CA ALA A 225 2.93 12.40 1.04
C ALA A 225 3.56 11.66 -0.16
N TYR A 226 4.54 10.80 0.08
CA TYR A 226 5.01 9.87 -0.91
C TYR A 226 4.10 8.65 -1.00
N VAL A 227 4.01 8.11 -2.21
CA VAL A 227 3.28 6.88 -2.52
C VAL A 227 4.19 5.94 -3.27
N ALA A 228 4.31 4.72 -2.79
CA ALA A 228 4.89 3.63 -3.54
C ALA A 228 3.75 2.70 -3.93
N PHE A 229 3.41 2.65 -5.22
CA PHE A 229 2.40 1.71 -5.70
C PHE A 229 3.05 0.57 -6.48
N ARG A 230 2.49 -0.62 -6.33
CA ARG A 230 2.95 -1.84 -7.01
C ARG A 230 1.77 -2.62 -7.54
N LYS A 231 1.85 -3.04 -8.80
CA LYS A 231 0.96 -4.06 -9.36
C LYS A 231 1.52 -5.43 -9.00
N LEU A 232 0.85 -6.12 -8.08
CA LEU A 232 1.27 -7.41 -7.55
C LEU A 232 0.32 -8.49 -8.05
N GLN A 233 0.75 -9.30 -9.00
CA GLN A 233 0.00 -10.46 -9.47
C GLN A 233 0.05 -11.57 -8.42
N GLN A 234 -1.07 -12.24 -8.19
CA GLN A 234 -1.21 -13.30 -7.19
C GLN A 234 -1.51 -14.66 -7.85
N ARG A 235 -0.63 -15.63 -7.64
CA ARG A 235 -0.77 -17.01 -8.12
C ARG A 235 -1.61 -17.85 -7.16
N VAL A 236 -2.92 -17.63 -7.23
CA VAL A 236 -3.88 -18.23 -6.29
C VAL A 236 -3.88 -19.76 -6.37
N ALA A 237 -3.77 -20.32 -7.57
CA ALA A 237 -3.69 -21.77 -7.79
C ALA A 237 -2.47 -22.37 -7.09
N ASP A 238 -1.27 -21.81 -7.32
CA ASP A 238 -0.02 -22.25 -6.71
C ASP A 238 -0.07 -22.17 -5.18
N PHE A 239 -0.65 -21.10 -4.63
CA PHE A 239 -0.83 -20.95 -3.20
C PHE A 239 -1.70 -22.07 -2.62
N ARG A 240 -2.85 -22.37 -3.26
CA ARG A 240 -3.73 -23.45 -2.81
C ARG A 240 -3.08 -24.83 -2.96
N GLN A 241 -2.41 -25.11 -4.08
CA GLN A 241 -1.65 -26.34 -4.29
C GLN A 241 -0.61 -26.54 -3.20
N TYR A 242 0.19 -25.51 -2.92
CA TYR A 242 1.21 -25.55 -1.88
C TYR A 242 0.64 -25.88 -0.51
N LEU A 243 -0.46 -25.22 -0.12
CA LEU A 243 -1.14 -25.49 1.14
C LEU A 243 -1.63 -26.93 1.22
N LYS A 244 -2.21 -27.45 0.13
CA LYS A 244 -2.74 -28.81 0.03
C LYS A 244 -1.64 -29.87 0.18
N GLU A 245 -0.54 -29.71 -0.54
CA GLU A 245 0.61 -30.63 -0.52
C GLU A 245 1.28 -30.67 0.86
N ASN A 246 1.22 -29.55 1.59
CA ASN A 246 1.82 -29.41 2.91
C ASN A 246 0.82 -29.66 4.05
N SER A 247 -0.38 -30.21 3.80
CA SER A 247 -1.40 -30.38 4.83
C SER A 247 -2.07 -31.76 4.75
N LYS A 248 -2.50 -32.28 5.90
CA LYS A 248 -3.12 -33.62 6.00
C LYS A 248 -4.66 -33.58 6.04
N SER A 249 -5.24 -32.41 6.26
CA SER A 249 -6.69 -32.18 6.33
C SER A 249 -7.00 -30.74 5.93
N VAL A 250 -8.28 -30.43 5.73
CA VAL A 250 -8.74 -29.07 5.39
C VAL A 250 -8.47 -28.10 6.53
N GLU A 251 -8.61 -28.54 7.79
CA GLU A 251 -8.34 -27.73 8.97
C GLU A 251 -6.85 -27.43 9.12
N ALA A 252 -5.98 -28.41 8.80
CA ALA A 252 -4.54 -28.21 8.80
C ALA A 252 -4.09 -27.28 7.66
N GLU A 253 -4.78 -27.33 6.52
CA GLU A 253 -4.56 -26.45 5.37
C GLU A 253 -4.88 -25.00 5.72
N GLU A 254 -6.05 -24.75 6.31
CA GLU A 254 -6.44 -23.40 6.72
C GLU A 254 -5.57 -22.88 7.87
N LEU A 255 -5.20 -23.71 8.85
CA LEU A 255 -4.26 -23.32 9.90
C LEU A 255 -2.87 -22.98 9.32
N LEU A 256 -2.40 -23.72 8.32
CA LEU A 256 -1.13 -23.42 7.64
C LEU A 256 -1.19 -22.05 6.96
N ALA A 257 -2.27 -21.79 6.21
CA ALA A 257 -2.52 -20.50 5.57
C ALA A 257 -2.55 -19.37 6.61
N ALA A 258 -3.25 -19.58 7.72
CA ALA A 258 -3.31 -18.63 8.83
C ALA A 258 -1.93 -18.39 9.46
N LYS A 259 -1.10 -19.43 9.63
CA LYS A 259 0.27 -19.30 10.17
C LYS A 259 1.19 -18.54 9.23
N MET A 260 1.04 -18.69 7.92
CA MET A 260 1.78 -17.92 6.92
C MET A 260 1.38 -16.44 6.94
N MET A 261 0.08 -16.14 7.02
CA MET A 261 -0.44 -14.77 7.01
C MET A 261 -0.30 -14.05 8.36
N GLY A 262 -0.53 -14.75 9.47
CA GLY A 262 -0.71 -14.20 10.81
C GLY A 262 -2.19 -13.99 11.22
N ARG A 263 -3.12 -14.27 10.31
CA ARG A 263 -4.59 -14.19 10.50
C ARG A 263 -5.28 -15.31 9.73
N TRP A 264 -6.43 -15.75 10.22
CA TRP A 264 -7.34 -16.59 9.43
C TRP A 264 -7.93 -15.82 8.26
N ARG A 265 -8.44 -16.53 7.24
CA ARG A 265 -9.05 -15.89 6.07
C ARG A 265 -10.24 -14.97 6.40
N SER A 266 -10.94 -15.21 7.52
CA SER A 266 -11.98 -14.32 8.03
C SER A 266 -11.49 -12.93 8.48
N GLY A 267 -10.19 -12.80 8.77
CA GLY A 267 -9.60 -11.65 9.45
C GLY A 267 -9.30 -11.86 10.93
N ALA A 268 -9.75 -12.94 11.55
CA ALA A 268 -9.45 -13.23 12.96
C ALA A 268 -7.92 -13.37 13.18
N PRO A 269 -7.32 -12.64 14.13
CA PRO A 269 -5.88 -12.72 14.37
C PRO A 269 -5.50 -13.99 15.12
N LEU A 270 -4.43 -14.65 14.69
CA LEU A 270 -3.86 -15.81 15.41
C LEU A 270 -3.46 -15.48 16.85
N ALA A 271 -3.15 -14.20 17.14
CA ALA A 271 -2.83 -13.74 18.48
C ALA A 271 -3.98 -13.95 19.48
N LEU A 272 -5.23 -13.87 19.00
CA LEU A 272 -6.44 -14.01 19.82
C LEU A 272 -7.11 -15.38 19.63
N CYS A 273 -7.09 -15.93 18.40
CA CYS A 273 -7.67 -17.24 18.09
C CYS A 273 -6.63 -18.15 17.41
N PRO A 274 -5.69 -18.77 18.15
CA PRO A 274 -4.53 -19.44 17.55
C PRO A 274 -4.79 -20.83 16.95
N PHE A 275 -5.97 -21.43 17.22
CA PHE A 275 -6.22 -22.85 16.94
C PHE A 275 -7.43 -23.11 16.02
N HIS A 276 -8.34 -22.16 15.86
CA HIS A 276 -9.48 -22.25 14.95
C HIS A 276 -9.83 -20.85 14.43
N ASP A 277 -10.55 -20.79 13.33
CA ASP A 277 -11.08 -19.52 12.83
C ASP A 277 -12.26 -19.06 13.70
N ASP A 278 -12.41 -17.74 13.84
CA ASP A 278 -13.55 -17.09 14.48
C ASP A 278 -14.04 -15.94 13.57
N PRO A 279 -14.97 -16.22 12.64
CA PRO A 279 -15.46 -15.21 11.71
C PRO A 279 -16.15 -14.01 12.38
N GLU A 280 -16.76 -14.20 13.55
CA GLU A 280 -17.39 -13.11 14.31
C GLU A 280 -16.32 -12.17 14.86
N LEU A 281 -15.24 -12.72 15.42
CA LEU A 281 -14.07 -11.93 15.82
C LEU A 281 -13.46 -11.23 14.60
N GLY A 282 -13.24 -11.94 13.49
CA GLY A 282 -12.68 -11.36 12.27
C GLY A 282 -13.48 -10.18 11.72
N ALA A 283 -14.81 -10.23 11.88
CA ALA A 283 -15.73 -9.19 11.44
C ALA A 283 -15.89 -8.00 12.38
N ASP A 284 -15.39 -8.08 13.61
CA ASP A 284 -15.53 -7.03 14.60
C ASP A 284 -14.32 -6.07 14.60
N PRO A 285 -14.42 -4.86 14.02
CA PRO A 285 -13.32 -3.92 13.94
C PRO A 285 -12.86 -3.38 15.30
N LEU A 286 -13.65 -3.56 16.37
CA LEU A 286 -13.29 -3.13 17.73
C LEU A 286 -12.41 -4.18 18.43
N ARG A 287 -12.45 -5.45 17.99
CA ARG A 287 -11.74 -6.57 18.62
C ARG A 287 -10.68 -7.22 17.73
N ASN A 288 -10.87 -7.23 16.40
CA ASN A 288 -10.02 -7.98 15.47
C ASN A 288 -8.58 -7.44 15.35
N ASN A 289 -8.27 -6.32 15.98
CA ASN A 289 -6.95 -5.72 15.96
C ASN A 289 -6.42 -5.33 17.36
N ASP A 290 -7.18 -5.65 18.41
CA ASP A 290 -6.87 -5.41 19.83
C ASP A 290 -5.91 -6.47 20.38
N PHE A 291 -4.66 -6.40 19.94
CA PHE A 291 -3.60 -7.26 20.44
C PHE A 291 -2.21 -6.66 20.25
N LEU A 292 -1.30 -7.18 21.04
CA LEU A 292 0.14 -6.99 20.96
C LEU A 292 0.79 -8.39 21.00
N PHE A 293 2.11 -8.48 20.85
CA PHE A 293 2.82 -9.75 20.75
C PHE A 293 3.73 -10.06 21.94
N GLU A 294 4.37 -9.07 22.55
CA GLU A 294 5.47 -9.33 23.50
C GLU A 294 5.00 -10.05 24.76
N ALA A 295 3.91 -9.59 25.37
CA ALA A 295 3.40 -10.17 26.60
C ALA A 295 2.78 -11.56 26.39
N GLU A 296 2.06 -11.76 25.28
CA GLU A 296 1.19 -12.91 25.05
C GLU A 296 1.80 -14.00 24.17
N ASP A 297 2.78 -13.66 23.33
CA ASP A 297 3.40 -14.57 22.36
C ASP A 297 4.84 -14.16 21.98
N PRO A 298 5.76 -13.98 22.95
CA PRO A 298 7.13 -13.55 22.68
C PRO A 298 7.90 -14.57 21.82
N ALA A 299 7.58 -15.87 21.97
CA ALA A 299 8.22 -16.96 21.23
C ALA A 299 7.56 -17.26 19.86
N GLY A 300 6.48 -16.56 19.47
CA GLY A 300 5.80 -16.78 18.19
C GLY A 300 5.10 -18.13 18.04
N LEU A 301 4.67 -18.75 19.14
CA LEU A 301 3.96 -20.04 19.12
C LEU A 301 2.51 -19.88 18.63
N LYS A 302 1.85 -18.77 18.98
CA LYS A 302 0.49 -18.43 18.50
C LYS A 302 0.58 -17.84 17.09
N THR A 303 1.37 -16.78 16.91
CA THR A 303 1.56 -16.08 15.64
C THR A 303 3.06 -16.10 15.30
N PRO A 304 3.50 -16.93 14.34
CA PRO A 304 4.92 -17.03 13.98
C PRO A 304 5.54 -15.66 13.71
N SER A 305 6.74 -15.40 14.23
CA SER A 305 7.46 -14.14 13.99
C SER A 305 7.71 -13.89 12.50
N GLY A 306 7.89 -14.95 11.72
CA GLY A 306 8.05 -14.88 10.27
C GLY A 306 6.75 -14.76 9.47
N SER A 307 5.57 -14.73 10.12
CA SER A 307 4.29 -14.57 9.41
C SER A 307 4.17 -13.18 8.78
N HIS A 308 3.44 -13.08 7.67
CA HIS A 308 3.36 -11.85 6.88
C HIS A 308 2.98 -10.61 7.71
N MET A 309 1.88 -10.69 8.46
CA MET A 309 1.43 -9.58 9.29
C MET A 309 2.44 -9.21 10.38
N ARG A 310 3.10 -10.19 11.03
CA ARG A 310 4.04 -9.92 12.13
C ARG A 310 5.38 -9.39 11.61
N ARG A 311 5.78 -9.75 10.39
CA ARG A 311 6.91 -9.13 9.68
C ARG A 311 6.60 -7.68 9.31
N CYS A 312 5.46 -7.42 8.66
CA CYS A 312 5.10 -6.07 8.20
C CYS A 312 4.77 -5.10 9.36
N ASN A 313 4.30 -5.62 10.49
CA ASN A 313 4.09 -4.84 11.70
C ASN A 313 4.40 -5.70 12.94
N PRO A 314 5.64 -5.67 13.43
CA PRO A 314 6.06 -6.39 14.63
C PRO A 314 5.43 -5.86 15.92
N ARG A 315 4.68 -4.75 15.87
CA ARG A 315 4.06 -4.09 17.03
C ARG A 315 5.10 -3.82 18.14
N ASP A 316 4.92 -4.44 19.29
CA ASP A 316 5.76 -4.37 20.48
C ASP A 316 6.73 -5.55 20.61
N ALA A 317 6.72 -6.51 19.67
CA ALA A 317 7.61 -7.66 19.72
C ALA A 317 9.09 -7.23 19.75
N ALA A 318 9.90 -7.96 20.51
CA ALA A 318 11.35 -7.79 20.51
C ALA A 318 11.95 -8.08 19.11
N ILE A 319 12.42 -7.02 18.45
CA ILE A 319 13.11 -7.06 17.16
C ILE A 319 14.42 -6.29 17.21
N ALA A 320 15.30 -6.52 16.25
CA ALA A 320 16.41 -5.60 15.99
C ALA A 320 15.88 -4.33 15.29
N GLY A 321 15.97 -3.18 15.98
CA GLY A 321 15.52 -1.88 15.47
C GLY A 321 14.29 -1.33 16.21
N VAL A 322 13.62 -0.36 15.61
CA VAL A 322 12.46 0.33 16.22
C VAL A 322 11.27 0.23 15.26
N ALA A 323 10.29 -0.61 15.57
CA ALA A 323 9.17 -0.86 14.64
C ALA A 323 8.38 0.42 14.27
N ARG A 324 8.28 1.36 15.23
CA ARG A 324 7.41 2.54 15.16
C ARG A 324 7.72 3.47 13.99
N ILE A 325 9.00 3.64 13.62
CA ILE A 325 9.45 4.57 12.56
C ILE A 325 9.27 4.01 11.13
N HIS A 326 8.83 2.75 11.02
CA HIS A 326 8.61 2.06 9.75
C HIS A 326 7.11 1.96 9.41
N ARG A 327 6.22 2.47 10.29
CA ARG A 327 4.77 2.33 10.11
C ARG A 327 4.32 3.00 8.81
N MET A 328 3.35 2.40 8.13
CA MET A 328 2.81 2.90 6.87
C MET A 328 1.29 2.88 6.84
N ILE A 329 0.69 3.70 5.97
CA ILE A 329 -0.71 3.57 5.58
C ILE A 329 -0.77 2.76 4.28
N ARG A 330 -1.66 1.77 4.22
CA ARG A 330 -1.91 0.96 3.02
C ARG A 330 -3.25 1.35 2.38
N ARG A 331 -3.26 1.45 1.05
CA ARG A 331 -4.44 1.71 0.20
C ARG A 331 -4.57 0.67 -0.91
N GLY A 332 -4.32 -0.59 -0.55
CA GLY A 332 -4.39 -1.74 -1.45
C GLY A 332 -5.81 -1.97 -2.00
N THR A 333 -5.92 -2.39 -3.27
CA THR A 333 -7.20 -2.79 -3.87
C THR A 333 -6.99 -3.94 -4.84
N THR A 334 -7.86 -4.95 -4.81
CA THR A 334 -7.71 -6.09 -5.72
C THR A 334 -8.11 -5.75 -7.14
N TYR A 335 -7.49 -6.42 -8.09
CA TYR A 335 -7.84 -6.39 -9.50
C TYR A 335 -7.99 -7.81 -10.04
N GLY A 336 -8.73 -7.94 -11.15
CA GLY A 336 -9.02 -9.23 -11.78
C GLY A 336 -10.09 -10.04 -11.05
N PRO A 337 -10.75 -10.97 -11.75
CA PRO A 337 -11.73 -11.86 -11.14
C PRO A 337 -11.07 -12.86 -10.18
N ALA A 338 -11.76 -13.16 -9.08
CA ALA A 338 -11.32 -14.17 -8.14
C ALA A 338 -11.30 -15.56 -8.79
N LEU A 339 -10.29 -16.37 -8.48
CA LEU A 339 -10.28 -17.79 -8.84
C LEU A 339 -11.33 -18.52 -8.00
N PRO A 340 -12.32 -19.22 -8.60
CA PRO A 340 -13.40 -19.88 -7.85
C PRO A 340 -12.87 -20.80 -6.76
N GLU A 341 -13.61 -20.91 -5.64
CA GLU A 341 -13.19 -21.72 -4.49
C GLU A 341 -12.96 -23.19 -4.88
N GLY A 342 -11.92 -23.81 -4.30
CA GLY A 342 -11.54 -25.19 -4.59
C GLY A 342 -10.83 -25.42 -5.93
N VAL A 343 -10.79 -24.43 -6.83
CA VAL A 343 -10.01 -24.55 -8.08
C VAL A 343 -8.52 -24.49 -7.77
N MET A 344 -7.79 -25.52 -8.22
CA MET A 344 -6.36 -25.69 -8.01
C MET A 344 -5.53 -25.46 -9.27
N VAL A 345 -6.15 -25.15 -10.41
CA VAL A 345 -5.46 -24.95 -11.68
C VAL A 345 -5.51 -23.48 -12.04
N ASP A 346 -4.40 -22.93 -12.51
CA ASP A 346 -4.36 -21.56 -13.02
C ASP A 346 -5.18 -21.46 -14.31
N ASP A 347 -6.07 -20.48 -14.37
CA ASP A 347 -6.90 -20.19 -15.54
C ASP A 347 -6.26 -19.16 -16.49
N GLY A 348 -5.06 -18.68 -16.15
CA GLY A 348 -4.27 -17.74 -16.95
C GLY A 348 -4.79 -16.30 -16.90
N ILE A 349 -5.80 -15.99 -16.07
CA ILE A 349 -6.32 -14.63 -15.93
C ILE A 349 -5.46 -13.84 -14.94
N ASP A 350 -5.02 -12.65 -15.36
CA ASP A 350 -4.29 -11.73 -14.49
C ASP A 350 -5.19 -11.24 -13.34
N ARG A 351 -4.72 -11.48 -12.11
CA ARG A 351 -5.40 -11.13 -10.87
C ARG A 351 -4.37 -10.82 -9.80
N GLY A 352 -4.74 -9.94 -8.88
CA GLY A 352 -3.87 -9.59 -7.78
C GLY A 352 -4.33 -8.37 -7.02
N ILE A 353 -3.37 -7.60 -6.55
CA ILE A 353 -3.58 -6.37 -5.79
C ILE A 353 -2.74 -5.23 -6.36
N ILE A 354 -3.35 -4.06 -6.51
CA ILE A 354 -2.60 -2.80 -6.58
C ILE A 354 -2.29 -2.42 -5.15
N PHE A 355 -1.08 -2.72 -4.69
CA PHE A 355 -0.58 -2.26 -3.41
C PHE A 355 -0.25 -0.77 -3.52
N ALA A 356 -0.64 0.02 -2.52
CA ALA A 356 -0.25 1.41 -2.41
C ALA A 356 0.14 1.70 -0.96
N PHE A 357 1.42 2.00 -0.75
CA PHE A 357 1.96 2.59 0.47
C PHE A 357 1.74 4.09 0.45
N VAL A 358 1.45 4.69 1.61
CA VAL A 358 1.46 6.13 1.81
C VAL A 358 2.28 6.45 3.07
N GLY A 359 3.24 7.37 2.94
CA GLY A 359 4.09 7.82 4.04
C GLY A 359 4.97 9.01 3.66
N ALA A 360 5.77 9.49 4.61
CA ALA A 360 6.69 10.61 4.39
C ALA A 360 8.12 10.18 4.01
N PHE A 361 8.45 8.88 4.13
CA PHE A 361 9.79 8.36 3.91
C PHE A 361 9.77 7.04 3.12
N ILE A 362 10.13 7.10 1.84
CA ILE A 362 10.20 5.91 0.97
C ILE A 362 11.22 4.91 1.49
N GLY A 363 12.48 5.34 1.71
CA GLY A 363 13.55 4.48 2.19
C GLY A 363 13.29 3.92 3.58
N ARG A 364 12.95 4.78 4.55
CA ARG A 364 12.75 4.40 5.95
C ARG A 364 11.54 3.49 6.16
N GLN A 365 10.48 3.61 5.36
CA GLN A 365 9.25 2.86 5.58
C GLN A 365 9.06 1.76 4.53
N PHE A 366 8.78 2.12 3.28
CA PHE A 366 8.46 1.14 2.24
C PHE A 366 9.66 0.26 1.87
N GLU A 367 10.80 0.84 1.48
CA GLU A 367 11.97 0.05 1.05
C GLU A 367 12.56 -0.76 2.20
N PHE A 368 12.59 -0.20 3.40
CA PHE A 368 13.05 -0.91 4.59
C PHE A 368 12.18 -2.13 4.88
N ILE A 369 10.85 -1.99 4.88
CA ILE A 369 9.96 -3.12 5.12
C ILE A 369 10.12 -4.18 4.03
N GLN A 370 10.18 -3.78 2.76
CA GLN A 370 10.33 -4.71 1.65
C GLN A 370 11.68 -5.45 1.70
N SER A 371 12.79 -4.74 1.93
CA SER A 371 14.13 -5.32 1.91
C SER A 371 14.49 -6.07 3.20
N GLN A 372 14.24 -5.46 4.36
CA GLN A 372 14.72 -5.96 5.65
C GLN A 372 13.70 -6.83 6.39
N TRP A 373 12.40 -6.59 6.20
CA TRP A 373 11.36 -7.33 6.93
C TRP A 373 10.64 -8.38 6.09
N ILE A 374 10.52 -8.17 4.78
CA ILE A 374 9.94 -9.16 3.87
C ILE A 374 11.01 -10.09 3.30
N ASN A 375 12.13 -9.53 2.83
CA ASN A 375 13.16 -10.28 2.09
C ASN A 375 14.36 -10.77 2.95
N ASP A 376 14.41 -10.39 4.23
CA ASP A 376 15.43 -10.82 5.20
C ASP A 376 14.80 -11.23 6.54
N GLY A 377 15.47 -12.10 7.30
CA GLY A 377 15.00 -12.68 8.56
C GLY A 377 15.81 -12.28 9.80
N ILE A 378 16.94 -11.58 9.63
CA ILE A 378 17.88 -11.26 10.72
C ILE A 378 17.19 -10.47 11.85
N PHE A 379 16.30 -9.54 11.53
CA PHE A 379 15.67 -8.66 12.52
C PHE A 379 14.79 -9.39 13.55
N ILE A 380 14.35 -10.61 13.24
CA ILE A 380 13.57 -11.51 14.13
C ILE A 380 14.36 -12.76 14.52
N GLY A 381 15.67 -12.81 14.23
CA GLY A 381 16.52 -13.97 14.49
C GLY A 381 16.21 -15.18 13.60
N ALA A 382 15.53 -14.97 12.47
CA ALA A 382 15.12 -16.02 11.54
C ALA A 382 16.07 -16.08 10.33
N ASP A 383 17.38 -16.25 10.59
CA ASP A 383 18.48 -16.49 9.63
C ASP A 383 18.15 -16.25 8.14
N HIS A 384 17.78 -17.29 7.39
CA HIS A 384 17.43 -17.20 5.96
C HIS A 384 15.93 -17.25 5.66
N ASP A 385 15.07 -17.26 6.68
CA ASP A 385 13.62 -17.29 6.47
C ASP A 385 13.18 -15.95 5.88
N ARG A 386 12.23 -16.01 4.93
CA ARG A 386 11.62 -14.83 4.32
C ARG A 386 10.12 -14.81 4.61
N ASP A 387 9.46 -13.75 4.19
CA ASP A 387 8.01 -13.71 4.19
C ASP A 387 7.43 -14.84 3.32
N PRO A 388 6.51 -15.67 3.85
CA PRO A 388 5.99 -16.83 3.14
C PRO A 388 5.02 -16.51 2.00
N LEU A 389 4.58 -15.25 1.85
CA LEU A 389 3.65 -14.81 0.81
C LEU A 389 4.33 -13.92 -0.23
N CYS A 390 5.10 -12.93 0.24
CA CYS A 390 5.65 -11.85 -0.57
C CYS A 390 7.18 -11.85 -0.64
N GLY A 391 7.86 -12.79 0.02
CA GLY A 391 9.32 -12.87 0.01
C GLY A 391 9.87 -13.11 -1.39
N SER A 392 11.06 -12.56 -1.68
CA SER A 392 11.76 -12.76 -2.94
C SER A 392 12.77 -13.91 -2.84
N HIS A 393 12.81 -14.80 -3.85
CA HIS A 393 13.78 -15.90 -4.05
C HIS A 393 13.89 -16.90 -2.88
N GLU A 394 14.10 -18.19 -3.18
CA GLU A 394 14.34 -19.28 -2.19
C GLU A 394 13.66 -19.09 -0.83
N ILE A 395 12.34 -19.27 -0.78
CA ILE A 395 11.54 -18.91 0.38
C ILE A 395 11.43 -20.11 1.33
N ASP A 396 11.95 -19.94 2.55
CA ASP A 396 11.75 -20.86 3.67
C ASP A 396 10.93 -20.16 4.77
N PHE A 397 10.16 -20.94 5.52
CA PHE A 397 9.33 -20.43 6.62
C PHE A 397 9.28 -21.41 7.80
N THR A 398 9.64 -20.91 8.98
CA THR A 398 9.62 -21.68 10.22
C THR A 398 8.38 -21.34 11.05
N ILE A 399 7.60 -22.37 11.38
CA ILE A 399 6.51 -22.32 12.34
C ILE A 399 7.03 -22.83 13.69
N PRO A 400 7.14 -21.96 14.72
CA PRO A 400 7.54 -22.37 16.06
C PRO A 400 6.56 -23.40 16.64
N GLN A 401 7.08 -24.54 17.08
CA GLN A 401 6.32 -25.63 17.71
C GLN A 401 7.20 -26.34 18.73
N LYS A 402 6.56 -26.96 19.73
CA LYS A 402 7.22 -27.80 20.75
C LYS A 402 6.79 -29.26 20.56
N PRO A 403 7.70 -30.25 20.72
CA PRO A 403 9.12 -30.08 21.04
C PRO A 403 9.97 -29.69 19.82
N VAL A 404 9.49 -29.90 18.60
CA VAL A 404 10.24 -29.65 17.36
C VAL A 404 9.48 -28.67 16.49
N ARG A 405 10.17 -27.62 16.03
CA ARG A 405 9.65 -26.65 15.06
C ARG A 405 9.33 -27.30 13.72
N ARG A 406 8.36 -26.76 12.99
CA ARG A 406 8.07 -27.16 11.62
C ARG A 406 8.70 -26.15 10.66
N ARG A 407 9.58 -26.60 9.77
CA ARG A 407 10.17 -25.77 8.72
C ARG A 407 9.61 -26.17 7.37
N LEU A 408 9.04 -25.21 6.67
CA LEU A 408 8.64 -25.29 5.28
C LEU A 408 9.82 -24.81 4.43
N LYS A 409 10.11 -25.54 3.35
CA LYS A 409 11.23 -25.22 2.46
C LYS A 409 10.76 -25.07 1.03
N GLY A 410 11.47 -24.24 0.26
CA GLY A 410 11.23 -24.08 -1.17
C GLY A 410 9.80 -23.64 -1.49
N ILE A 411 9.26 -22.73 -0.69
CA ILE A 411 7.94 -22.13 -0.93
C ILE A 411 7.97 -21.44 -2.31
N PRO A 412 7.01 -21.75 -3.21
CA PRO A 412 6.90 -21.06 -4.49
C PRO A 412 6.66 -19.57 -4.32
N ARG A 413 7.07 -18.78 -5.31
CA ARG A 413 6.75 -17.35 -5.33
C ARG A 413 5.29 -17.14 -5.71
N PHE A 414 4.44 -16.85 -4.71
CA PHE A 414 3.02 -16.63 -4.94
C PHE A 414 2.69 -15.24 -5.47
N VAL A 415 3.58 -14.26 -5.25
CA VAL A 415 3.38 -12.86 -5.64
C VAL A 415 4.46 -12.41 -6.62
N ILE A 416 4.04 -11.94 -7.79
CA ILE A 416 4.91 -11.44 -8.85
C ILE A 416 4.69 -9.94 -9.02
N THR A 417 5.76 -9.16 -8.95
CA THR A 417 5.71 -7.72 -9.26
C THR A 417 5.58 -7.55 -10.78
N ARG A 418 4.51 -6.91 -11.22
CA ARG A 418 4.25 -6.60 -12.64
C ARG A 418 4.46 -5.13 -12.96
N GLY A 419 4.96 -4.34 -12.02
CA GLY A 419 5.17 -2.91 -12.20
C GLY A 419 4.99 -2.13 -10.91
N GLY A 420 5.52 -0.92 -10.89
CA GLY A 420 5.29 0.03 -9.82
C GLY A 420 5.97 1.35 -10.10
N GLU A 421 5.70 2.33 -9.25
CA GLU A 421 6.36 3.63 -9.30
C GLU A 421 6.36 4.32 -7.94
N TYR A 422 7.33 5.20 -7.73
CA TYR A 422 7.32 6.19 -6.67
C TYR A 422 6.65 7.48 -7.16
N CYS A 423 5.57 7.83 -6.49
CA CYS A 423 4.81 9.03 -6.76
C CYS A 423 4.80 9.94 -5.53
N PHE A 424 4.48 11.21 -5.76
CA PHE A 424 4.25 12.20 -4.73
C PHE A 424 2.80 12.69 -4.84
N MET A 425 2.06 12.60 -3.74
CA MET A 425 0.73 13.19 -3.59
C MET A 425 0.88 14.59 -3.00
N PRO A 426 0.92 15.66 -3.81
CA PRO A 426 1.01 17.04 -3.31
C PRO A 426 -0.25 17.45 -2.54
N GLY A 427 -0.13 18.41 -1.62
CA GLY A 427 -1.29 19.09 -1.03
C GLY A 427 -2.12 19.85 -2.08
N LEU A 428 -3.35 20.26 -1.73
CA LEU A 428 -4.24 20.96 -2.67
C LEU A 428 -3.69 22.35 -3.07
N ARG A 429 -3.01 23.06 -2.17
CA ARG A 429 -2.27 24.30 -2.46
C ARG A 429 -1.09 24.03 -3.40
N ALA A 430 -0.36 22.93 -3.19
CA ALA A 430 0.73 22.52 -4.06
C ALA A 430 0.25 22.19 -5.48
N LEU A 431 -0.91 21.55 -5.64
CA LEU A 431 -1.53 21.34 -6.96
C LEU A 431 -1.85 22.66 -7.69
N ARG A 432 -2.36 23.67 -6.96
CA ARG A 432 -2.59 25.00 -7.53
C ARG A 432 -1.27 25.66 -7.93
N TRP A 433 -0.25 25.60 -7.07
CA TRP A 433 1.09 26.11 -7.36
C TRP A 433 1.69 25.46 -8.62
N LEU A 434 1.59 24.14 -8.77
CA LEU A 434 2.05 23.42 -9.96
C LEU A 434 1.36 23.90 -11.25
N SER A 435 0.12 24.37 -11.15
CA SER A 435 -0.62 24.91 -12.30
C SER A 435 -0.23 26.34 -12.70
N GLU A 436 0.42 27.07 -11.81
CA GLU A 436 0.76 28.50 -11.94
C GLU A 436 2.26 28.73 -12.18
N LEU A 437 3.04 27.68 -12.43
CA LEU A 437 4.47 27.82 -12.73
C LEU A 437 4.68 28.71 -13.98
N ASP A 438 5.56 29.69 -13.86
CA ASP A 438 5.87 30.67 -14.92
C ASP A 438 6.95 30.21 -15.92
N THR A 439 7.46 28.98 -15.78
CA THR A 439 8.65 28.48 -16.52
C THR A 439 8.37 27.88 -17.87
#